data_AF-A0AAN8DBW8-F1
#
_entry.id   AF-A0AAN8DBW8-F1
#
_cell.length_a   1.000
_cell.length_b   1.000
_cell.length_c   1.000
_cell.angle_alpha   90.00
_cell.angle_beta   90.00
_cell.angle_gamma   90.00
#
_symmetry.space_group_name_H-M   'P 1'
#
loop_
_entity.id
_entity.type
_entity.pdbx_description
1 polymer ?
#
loop_
_entity_poly.entity_id
_entity_poly.type
_entity_poly.pdbx_seq_one_letter_code
_entity_poly.pdbx_strand_id
1 'polypeptide(L)'
;MASHSIPMYLFEDATQISVKREDIYTLEENLPKRVKSRLSVASDMRFELFSQSNVKQNTKRQRVTNSRYREDYIEPVIYRAIVE
;
A
#
# COMPACT_ATOMS: atom_id res chain seq x y z
N MET A 1 34.92 21.62 7.15
CA MET A 1 33.92 20.55 7.10
C MET A 1 32.56 21.19 7.25
N ALA A 2 31.67 21.07 6.26
CA ALA A 2 30.32 21.62 6.40
C ALA A 2 29.55 20.78 7.44
N SER A 3 29.17 21.40 8.56
CA SER A 3 28.34 20.74 9.57
C SER A 3 26.97 20.44 8.96
N HIS A 4 26.64 19.16 8.80
CA HIS A 4 25.32 18.73 8.34
C HIS A 4 24.33 18.81 9.49
N SER A 5 23.97 20.03 9.92
CA SER A 5 22.95 20.24 10.93
C SER A 5 21.57 20.17 10.26
N ILE A 6 20.72 19.25 10.71
CA ILE A 6 19.32 19.20 10.31
C ILE A 6 18.54 20.14 11.25
N PRO A 7 17.94 21.22 10.74
CA PRO A 7 17.17 22.16 11.54
C PRO A 7 15.88 21.53 12.10
N MET A 8 15.43 22.05 13.23
CA MET A 8 14.16 21.69 13.88
C MET A 8 13.17 22.84 13.71
N TYR A 9 11.95 22.53 13.29
CA TYR A 9 10.88 23.49 13.01
C TYR A 9 9.69 23.24 13.92
N LEU A 10 9.07 24.31 14.39
CA LEU A 10 7.85 24.32 15.21
C LEU A 10 6.70 24.89 14.37
N PHE A 11 5.59 24.15 14.27
CA PHE A 11 4.38 24.60 13.60
C PHE A 11 3.39 25.24 14.58
N GLU A 12 2.35 25.88 14.04
CA GLU A 12 1.30 26.57 14.82
C GLU A 12 0.61 25.65 15.84
N ASP A 13 0.43 24.36 15.50
CA ASP A 13 -0.15 23.34 16.37
C ASP A 13 0.80 22.84 17.49
N ALA A 14 1.91 23.56 17.73
CA ALA A 14 3.01 23.19 18.61
C ALA A 14 3.72 21.86 18.26
N THR A 15 3.44 21.30 17.08
CA THR A 15 4.12 20.12 16.57
C THR A 15 5.53 20.49 16.07
N GLN A 16 6.49 19.59 16.27
CA GLN A 16 7.88 19.82 15.86
C GLN A 16 8.35 18.76 14.87
N ILE A 17 9.15 19.17 13.88
CA ILE A 17 9.74 18.27 12.89
C ILE A 17 11.21 18.62 12.62
N SER A 18 12.06 17.60 12.45
CA SER A 18 13.47 17.77 12.06
C SER A 18 13.68 17.29 10.62
N VAL A 19 13.74 18.23 9.69
CA VAL A 19 13.81 17.97 8.25
C VAL A 19 14.73 18.99 7.60
N LYS A 20 15.27 18.68 6.42
CA LYS A 20 16.09 19.64 5.69
C LYS A 20 15.26 20.81 5.18
N ARG A 21 15.87 22.00 5.07
CA ARG A 21 15.21 23.21 4.56
C ARG A 21 14.61 23.04 3.16
N GLU A 22 15.22 22.20 2.33
CA GLU A 22 14.78 21.90 0.94
C GLU A 22 13.45 21.13 0.85
N ASP A 23 13.00 20.53 1.94
CA ASP A 23 11.74 19.77 2.00
C ASP A 23 10.62 20.53 2.73
N ILE A 24 10.88 21.76 3.19
CA ILE A 24 9.89 22.60 3.88
C ILE A 24 9.40 23.69 2.95
N TYR A 25 8.09 23.74 2.79
CA TYR A 25 7.41 24.66 1.90
C TYR A 25 6.31 25.44 2.63
N THR A 26 6.14 26.70 2.26
CA THR A 26 5.00 27.54 2.64
C THR A 26 3.80 27.33 1.72
N LEU A 27 2.63 27.86 2.08
CA LEU A 27 1.41 27.73 1.26
C LEU A 27 1.44 28.61 0.01
N GLU A 28 2.17 29.74 0.04
CA GLU A 28 2.20 30.73 -1.04
C GLU A 28 3.32 30.47 -2.07
N GLU A 29 4.31 29.64 -1.74
CA GLU A 29 5.43 29.38 -2.63
C GLU A 29 5.11 28.40 -3.76
N ASN A 30 5.87 28.53 -4.85
CA ASN A 30 5.75 27.62 -5.97
C ASN A 30 6.37 26.25 -5.67
N LEU A 31 5.51 25.32 -5.25
CA LEU A 31 5.90 23.94 -4.96
C LEU A 31 6.46 23.21 -6.20
N PRO A 32 7.48 22.34 -6.03
CA PRO A 32 7.96 21.45 -7.08
C PRO A 32 6.85 20.53 -7.62
N LYS A 33 6.92 20.17 -8.91
CA LYS A 33 5.92 19.28 -9.56
C LYS A 33 5.67 17.98 -8.78
N ARG A 34 6.74 17.38 -8.21
CA ARG A 34 6.65 16.15 -7.40
C ARG A 34 5.78 16.34 -6.15
N VAL A 35 5.83 17.51 -5.52
CA VAL A 35 5.04 17.84 -4.33
C VAL A 35 3.59 18.15 -4.74
N LYS A 36 3.40 19.02 -5.74
CA LYS A 36 2.07 19.36 -6.28
C LYS A 36 1.27 18.13 -6.71
N SER A 37 1.92 17.16 -7.37
CA SER A 37 1.25 15.94 -7.84
C SER A 37 0.68 15.09 -6.70
N ARG A 38 1.34 15.07 -5.53
CA ARG A 38 0.93 14.29 -4.37
C ARG A 38 -0.21 14.94 -3.60
N LEU A 39 -0.29 16.27 -3.61
CA LEU A 39 -1.36 17.05 -2.97
C LEU A 39 -2.64 17.15 -3.82
N SER A 40 -2.70 16.49 -4.97
CA SER A 40 -3.87 16.56 -5.85
C SER A 40 -4.98 15.63 -5.39
N VAL A 41 -6.24 16.07 -5.54
CA VAL A 41 -7.44 15.27 -5.23
C VAL A 41 -7.42 13.89 -5.90
N ALA A 42 -6.89 13.81 -7.12
CA ALA A 42 -6.75 12.54 -7.84
C ALA A 42 -5.78 11.56 -7.14
N SER A 43 -4.72 12.07 -6.50
CA SER A 43 -3.78 11.27 -5.72
C SER A 43 -4.40 10.80 -4.39
N ASP A 44 -5.22 11.62 -3.75
CA ASP A 44 -5.94 11.25 -2.53
C ASP A 44 -6.99 10.15 -2.81
N MET A 45 -7.73 10.27 -3.92
CA MET A 45 -8.74 9.28 -4.35
C MET A 45 -8.18 7.87 -4.61
N ARG A 46 -6.88 7.72 -4.88
CA ARG A 46 -6.25 6.41 -5.06
C ARG A 46 -6.46 5.50 -3.85
N PHE A 47 -6.52 6.07 -2.66
CA PHE A 47 -6.66 5.31 -1.42
C PHE A 47 -8.11 5.09 -1.00
N GLU A 48 -9.05 5.88 -1.50
CA GLU A 48 -10.49 5.70 -1.22
C GLU A 48 -11.02 4.36 -1.73
N LEU A 49 -10.50 3.85 -2.85
CA LEU A 49 -10.83 2.52 -3.39
C LEU A 49 -10.61 1.37 -2.38
N PHE A 50 -9.68 1.53 -1.43
CA PHE A 50 -9.40 0.54 -0.40
C PHE A 50 -10.25 0.69 0.87
N SER A 51 -10.93 1.82 1.03
CA SER A 51 -11.87 2.06 2.14
C SER A 51 -13.28 1.52 1.85
N GLN A 52 -13.53 1.02 0.64
CA GLN A 52 -14.80 0.42 0.29
C GLN A 52 -15.06 -0.83 1.14
N SER A 53 -16.32 -1.02 1.55
CA SER A 53 -16.75 -2.21 2.27
C SER A 53 -16.36 -3.46 1.49
N ASN A 54 -15.81 -4.48 2.17
CA ASN A 54 -15.46 -5.76 1.58
C ASN A 54 -16.58 -6.25 0.64
N VAL A 55 -16.32 -6.24 -0.67
CA VAL A 55 -17.22 -6.84 -1.65
C VAL A 55 -17.40 -8.29 -1.22
N LYS A 56 -18.64 -8.72 -0.97
CA LYS A 56 -18.95 -10.14 -0.70
C LYS A 56 -18.31 -10.93 -1.82
N GLN A 57 -17.26 -11.70 -1.51
CA GLN A 57 -16.64 -12.56 -2.48
C GLN A 57 -17.74 -13.51 -2.96
N ASN A 58 -18.22 -13.32 -4.19
CA ASN A 58 -19.05 -14.33 -4.83
C ASN A 58 -18.33 -15.67 -4.68
N THR A 59 -19.08 -16.69 -4.28
CA THR A 59 -18.57 -18.02 -3.97
C THR A 59 -17.48 -18.39 -4.98
N LYS A 60 -16.25 -18.57 -4.49
CA LYS A 60 -15.12 -18.92 -5.37
C LYS A 60 -15.56 -20.14 -6.17
N ARG A 61 -15.41 -20.08 -7.50
CA ARG A 61 -15.77 -21.21 -8.37
C ARG A 61 -15.09 -22.47 -7.83
N GLN A 62 -15.86 -23.55 -7.69
CA GLN A 62 -15.33 -24.84 -7.28
C GLN A 62 -14.19 -25.23 -8.22
N ARG A 63 -12.99 -25.48 -7.66
CA ARG A 63 -11.85 -25.93 -8.46
C ARG A 63 -12.16 -27.36 -8.91
N VAL A 64 -12.38 -27.54 -10.20
CA VAL A 64 -12.51 -28.86 -10.81
C VAL A 64 -11.11 -29.34 -11.19
N THR A 65 -10.80 -30.60 -10.91
CA THR A 65 -9.53 -31.22 -11.31
C THR A 65 -9.47 -31.35 -12.83
N ASN A 66 -8.29 -31.09 -13.41
CA ASN A 66 -8.11 -31.21 -14.85
C ASN A 66 -8.29 -32.68 -15.27
N SER A 67 -9.09 -32.92 -16.32
CA SER A 67 -9.40 -34.27 -16.82
C SER A 67 -8.15 -35.08 -17.16
N ARG A 68 -7.07 -34.41 -17.58
CA ARG A 68 -5.78 -35.03 -17.91
C ARG A 68 -5.14 -35.77 -16.74
N TYR A 69 -5.45 -35.38 -15.51
CA TYR A 69 -4.87 -35.97 -14.30
C TYR A 69 -5.90 -36.76 -13.49
N ARG A 70 -7.06 -37.12 -14.06
CA ARG A 70 -8.11 -37.81 -13.30
C ARG A 70 -7.66 -39.15 -12.73
N GLU A 71 -6.81 -39.87 -13.46
CA GLU A 71 -6.33 -41.20 -13.06
C GLU A 71 -5.23 -41.11 -12.00
N ASP A 72 -4.40 -40.07 -12.05
CA ASP A 72 -3.32 -39.83 -11.10
C ASP A 72 -3.74 -38.95 -9.91
N TYR A 73 -4.99 -38.46 -9.89
CA TYR A 73 -5.46 -37.56 -8.85
C TYR A 73 -5.78 -38.34 -7.58
N ILE A 74 -4.92 -38.19 -6.59
CA ILE A 74 -5.14 -38.69 -5.24
C ILE A 74 -5.73 -37.56 -4.41
N GLU A 75 -6.90 -37.77 -3.82
CA GLU A 75 -7.51 -36.77 -2.95
C GLU A 75 -6.57 -36.42 -1.78
N PRO A 76 -6.45 -35.14 -1.38
CA PRO A 76 -5.54 -34.73 -0.32
C PRO A 76 -5.72 -35.46 1.01
N VAL A 77 -6.94 -35.91 1.30
CA VAL A 77 -7.26 -36.72 2.48
C VAL A 77 -6.63 -38.12 2.39
N ILE A 78 -6.70 -38.73 1.21
CA ILE A 78 -6.14 -40.06 0.93
C ILE A 78 -4.61 -39.99 0.91
N TYR A 79 -4.03 -38.95 0.31
CA TYR A 79 -2.57 -38.79 0.27
C TYR A 79 -1.96 -38.70 1.68
N ARG A 80 -2.61 -37.99 2.62
CA ARG A 80 -2.16 -37.92 4.01
C ARG A 80 -2.12 -39.30 4.68
N ALA A 81 -3.16 -40.11 4.45
CA ALA A 81 -3.26 -41.45 5.01
C ALA A 81 -2.24 -42.45 4.42
N ILE A 82 -1.64 -42.15 3.27
CA ILE A 82 -0.61 -42.99 2.64
C ILE A 82 0.80 -42.61 3.11
N VAL A 83 1.01 -41.35 3.50
CA VAL A 83 2.32 -40.80 3.85
C VAL A 83 2.61 -40.84 5.36
N GLU A 84 1.59 -40.77 6.22
CA GLU A 84 1.69 -40.97 7.68
C GLU A 84 1.71 -42.46 8.05
#